data_AF-A0A4P7Z2V1-F1
#
_entry.id   AF-A0A4P7Z2V1-F1
#
_cell.length_a   1.000
_cell.length_b   1.000
_cell.length_c   1.000
_cell.angle_alpha   90.00
_cell.angle_beta   90.00
_cell.angle_gamma   90.00
#
_symmetry.space_group_name_H-M   'P 1'
#
loop_
_entity.id
_entity.type
_entity.pdbx_description
1 polymer ?
#
loop_
_entity_poly.entity_id
_entity_poly.type
_entity_poly.pdbx_seq_one_letter_code
_entity_poly.pdbx_strand_id
1 'polypeptide(L)'
;MAQTIRRLQARNIVLEAEVERLKAQLAAKAPKRPTRAGLTPKQRLLLDFIARYQRERRGVSPSFDEMARALGLASKSGVHRLIEGLVARGALERLPNQARALRVVATVSNGSVE
;
A
#
# COMPACT_ATOMS: atom_id res chain seq x y z
N MET A 1 22.16 -37.80 5.05
CA MET A 1 21.92 -36.35 5.17
C MET A 1 21.74 -35.62 3.84
N ALA A 2 22.42 -36.02 2.74
CA ALA A 2 22.29 -35.35 1.43
C ALA A 2 20.91 -35.48 0.75
N GLN A 3 20.15 -36.55 1.02
CA GLN A 3 18.82 -36.77 0.43
C GLN A 3 17.77 -35.79 0.99
N THR A 4 17.92 -35.34 2.25
CA THR A 4 16.98 -34.44 2.90
C THR A 4 17.10 -33.00 2.38
N ILE A 5 18.33 -32.55 2.07
CA ILE A 5 18.61 -31.21 1.57
C ILE A 5 18.08 -31.01 0.14
N ARG A 6 18.29 -31.99 -0.77
CA ARG A 6 17.72 -31.94 -2.14
C ARG A 6 16.19 -31.90 -2.13
N ARG A 7 15.55 -32.60 -1.20
CA ARG A 7 14.08 -32.65 -1.07
C ARG A 7 13.50 -31.31 -0.61
N LEU A 8 14.22 -30.58 0.26
CA LEU A 8 13.84 -29.23 0.69
C LEU A 8 14.08 -28.19 -0.40
N GLN A 9 15.21 -28.28 -1.12
CA GLN A 9 15.52 -27.37 -2.24
C GLN A 9 14.50 -27.49 -3.37
N ALA A 10 14.07 -28.71 -3.72
CA ALA A 10 13.03 -28.94 -4.73
C ALA A 10 11.66 -28.37 -4.32
N ARG A 11 11.31 -28.44 -3.02
CA ARG A 11 10.05 -27.92 -2.49
C ARG A 11 10.00 -26.39 -2.50
N ASN A 12 11.14 -25.74 -2.28
CA ASN A 12 11.26 -24.28 -2.38
C ASN A 12 11.07 -23.79 -3.82
N ILE A 13 11.64 -24.46 -4.82
CA ILE A 13 11.50 -24.08 -6.24
C ILE A 13 10.03 -24.11 -6.69
N VAL A 14 9.27 -25.14 -6.29
CA VAL A 14 7.85 -25.26 -6.63
C VAL A 14 7.01 -24.17 -5.95
N LEU A 15 7.26 -23.91 -4.66
CA LEU A 15 6.56 -22.86 -3.93
C LEU A 15 6.86 -21.46 -4.49
N GLU A 16 8.11 -21.20 -4.87
CA GLU A 16 8.50 -19.95 -5.52
C GLU A 16 7.79 -19.77 -6.88
N ALA A 17 7.70 -20.84 -7.68
CA ALA A 17 6.97 -20.81 -8.95
C ALA A 17 5.45 -20.57 -8.76
N GLU A 18 4.84 -21.17 -7.72
CA GLU A 18 3.44 -20.97 -7.36
C GLU A 18 3.18 -19.50 -6.95
N VAL A 19 4.08 -18.94 -6.13
CA VAL A 19 4.02 -17.54 -5.70
C VAL A 19 4.12 -16.59 -6.90
N GLU A 20 5.02 -16.86 -7.86
CA GLU A 20 5.13 -16.05 -9.07
C GLU A 20 3.90 -16.17 -9.98
N ARG A 21 3.31 -17.36 -10.11
CA ARG A 21 2.05 -17.55 -10.84
C ARG A 21 0.89 -16.78 -10.20
N LEU A 22 0.75 -16.83 -8.89
CA LEU A 22 -0.29 -16.10 -8.15
C LEU A 22 -0.09 -14.58 -8.23
N LYS A 23 1.16 -14.10 -8.18
CA LYS A 23 1.48 -12.68 -8.42
C LYS A 23 1.11 -12.24 -9.84
N ALA A 24 1.38 -13.07 -10.84
CA ALA A 24 1.03 -12.79 -12.24
C ALA A 24 -0.49 -12.74 -12.45
N GLN A 25 -1.24 -13.67 -11.86
CA GLN A 25 -2.72 -13.68 -11.91
C GLN A 25 -3.32 -12.44 -11.23
N LEU A 26 -2.74 -12.00 -10.10
CA LEU A 26 -3.14 -10.75 -9.44
C LEU A 26 -2.79 -9.50 -10.28
N ALA A 27 -1.69 -9.52 -11.05
CA ALA A 27 -1.29 -8.43 -11.93
C ALA A 27 -2.18 -8.29 -13.19
N ALA A 28 -2.70 -9.41 -13.72
CA ALA A 28 -3.60 -9.42 -14.88
C ALA A 28 -4.94 -8.71 -14.61
N LYS A 29 -5.33 -8.56 -13.34
CA LYS A 29 -6.44 -7.70 -12.91
C LYS A 29 -5.95 -6.25 -12.78
N ALA A 30 -5.56 -5.66 -13.91
CA ALA A 30 -5.02 -4.30 -13.96
C ALA A 30 -5.94 -3.30 -13.22
N PRO A 31 -5.38 -2.38 -12.41
CA PRO A 31 -6.20 -1.39 -11.73
C PRO A 31 -6.87 -0.47 -12.77
N LYS A 32 -8.20 -0.35 -12.69
CA LYS A 32 -9.01 0.60 -13.47
C LYS A 32 -8.31 1.97 -13.41
N ARG A 33 -7.92 2.53 -14.57
CA ARG A 33 -7.21 3.82 -14.64
C ARG A 33 -7.97 4.81 -13.77
N PRO A 34 -7.32 5.47 -12.81
CA PRO A 34 -8.05 6.39 -11.96
C PRO A 34 -8.47 7.59 -12.78
N THR A 35 -9.78 7.71 -12.96
CA THR A 35 -10.41 8.97 -13.31
C THR A 35 -10.00 10.01 -12.27
N ARG A 36 -9.92 11.28 -12.68
CA ARG A 36 -9.62 12.43 -11.79
C ARG A 36 -10.54 12.54 -10.57
N ALA A 37 -11.58 11.70 -10.44
CA ALA A 37 -12.64 11.78 -9.45
C ALA A 37 -12.71 10.63 -8.42
N GLY A 38 -11.77 9.67 -8.32
CA GLY A 38 -12.00 8.56 -7.37
C GLY A 38 -10.76 7.82 -6.87
N LEU A 39 -10.47 7.96 -5.56
CA LEU A 39 -9.54 7.08 -4.83
C LEU A 39 -9.94 5.61 -4.98
N THR A 40 -8.97 4.71 -5.17
CA THR A 40 -9.30 3.27 -5.10
C THR A 40 -9.68 2.89 -3.66
N PRO A 41 -10.43 1.80 -3.44
CA PRO A 41 -10.79 1.37 -2.09
C PRO A 41 -9.58 1.21 -1.16
N LYS A 42 -8.47 0.62 -1.67
CA LYS A 42 -7.23 0.47 -0.91
C LYS A 42 -6.55 1.81 -0.59
N GLN A 43 -6.61 2.77 -1.50
CA GLN A 43 -6.08 4.11 -1.25
C GLN A 43 -6.90 4.86 -0.21
N ARG A 44 -8.23 4.76 -0.26
CA ARG A 44 -9.11 5.34 0.77
C ARG A 44 -8.84 4.73 2.14
N LEU A 45 -8.75 3.40 2.22
CA LEU A 45 -8.37 2.70 3.46
C LEU A 45 -7.03 3.17 4.01
N LEU A 46 -6.02 3.36 3.15
CA LEU A 46 -4.72 3.89 3.57
C LEU A 46 -4.84 5.32 4.11
N LEU A 47 -5.56 6.18 3.40
CA LEU A 47 -5.77 7.58 3.78
C LEU A 47 -6.47 7.68 5.15
N ASP A 48 -7.56 6.91 5.33
CA ASP A 48 -8.32 6.88 6.58
C ASP A 48 -7.47 6.35 7.74
N PHE A 49 -6.65 5.33 7.49
CA PHE A 49 -5.69 4.81 8.47
C PHE A 49 -4.66 5.87 8.89
N ILE A 50 -4.04 6.56 7.93
CA ILE A 50 -3.06 7.63 8.23
C ILE A 50 -3.72 8.75 9.04
N ALA A 51 -4.91 9.22 8.62
CA ALA A 51 -5.63 10.28 9.31
C ALA A 51 -6.02 9.89 10.74
N ARG A 52 -6.50 8.65 10.93
CA ARG A 52 -6.80 8.12 12.27
C ARG A 52 -5.54 8.02 13.14
N TYR A 53 -4.47 7.47 12.59
CA TYR A 53 -3.20 7.29 13.31
C TYR A 53 -2.62 8.65 13.76
N GLN A 54 -2.64 9.66 12.88
CA GLN A 54 -2.20 11.01 13.23
C GLN A 54 -3.06 11.63 14.33
N ARG A 55 -4.38 11.46 14.30
CA ARG A 55 -5.27 11.94 15.36
C ARG A 55 -4.94 11.31 16.72
N GLU A 56 -4.70 10.01 16.74
CA GLU A 56 -4.39 9.25 17.96
C GLU A 56 -2.97 9.53 18.48
N ARG A 57 -2.01 9.83 17.60
CA ARG A 57 -0.59 9.97 17.92
C ARG A 57 -0.08 11.41 17.82
N ARG A 58 -0.95 12.40 18.06
CA ARG A 58 -0.59 13.84 18.08
C ARG A 58 0.13 14.34 16.81
N GLY A 59 -0.35 13.93 15.65
CA GLY A 59 0.19 14.34 14.34
C GLY A 59 1.34 13.48 13.81
N VAL A 60 1.78 12.46 14.55
CA VAL A 60 2.80 11.52 14.06
C VAL A 60 2.21 10.62 12.98
N SER A 61 2.89 10.49 11.84
CA SER A 61 2.45 9.59 10.77
C SER A 61 2.92 8.16 10.99
N PRO A 62 2.16 7.14 10.54
CA PRO A 62 2.54 5.74 10.67
C PRO A 62 3.76 5.42 9.79
N SER A 63 4.52 4.41 10.20
CA SER A 63 5.59 3.82 9.39
C SER A 63 5.04 2.97 8.24
N PHE A 64 5.89 2.72 7.23
CA PHE A 64 5.55 1.83 6.12
C PHE A 64 5.19 0.41 6.58
N ASP A 65 5.82 -0.08 7.65
CA ASP A 65 5.50 -1.38 8.25
C ASP A 65 4.12 -1.40 8.91
N GLU A 66 3.75 -0.34 9.63
CA GLU A 66 2.44 -0.22 10.26
C GLU A 66 1.33 -0.08 9.22
N MET A 67 1.56 0.72 8.18
CA MET A 67 0.65 0.83 7.04
C MET A 67 0.47 -0.51 6.31
N ALA A 68 1.56 -1.26 6.10
CA ALA A 68 1.48 -2.57 5.47
C ALA A 68 0.67 -3.57 6.31
N ARG A 69 0.93 -3.63 7.63
CA ARG A 69 0.17 -4.48 8.55
C ARG A 69 -1.31 -4.11 8.59
N ALA A 70 -1.63 -2.82 8.68
CA ALA A 70 -3.01 -2.35 8.76
C ALA A 70 -3.84 -2.68 7.50
N LEU A 71 -3.21 -2.73 6.33
CA LEU A 71 -3.86 -3.03 5.06
C LEU A 71 -3.68 -4.49 4.61
N GLY A 72 -3.03 -5.34 5.41
CA GLY A 72 -2.74 -6.73 5.05
C GLY A 72 -1.85 -6.86 3.80
N LEU A 73 -0.92 -5.92 3.60
CA LEU A 73 -0.01 -5.93 2.46
C LEU A 73 1.24 -6.75 2.76
N ALA A 74 1.66 -7.55 1.77
CA ALA A 74 2.84 -8.40 1.89
C ALA A 74 4.17 -7.61 1.87
N SER A 75 4.17 -6.35 1.45
CA SER A 75 5.42 -5.57 1.30
C SER A 75 5.25 -4.06 1.44
N LYS A 76 6.35 -3.40 1.84
CA LYS A 76 6.49 -1.93 1.91
C LYS A 76 6.31 -1.27 0.55
N SER A 77 6.72 -1.93 -0.54
CA SER A 77 6.57 -1.43 -1.90
C SER A 77 5.10 -1.28 -2.30
N GLY A 78 4.21 -2.15 -1.79
CA GLY A 78 2.76 -1.99 -1.96
C GLY A 78 2.23 -0.70 -1.33
N VAL A 79 2.70 -0.38 -0.12
CA VAL A 79 2.39 0.89 0.56
C VAL A 79 2.92 2.08 -0.24
N HIS A 80 4.17 2.01 -0.74
CA HIS A 80 4.76 3.09 -1.53
C HIS A 80 3.91 3.47 -2.74
N ARG A 81 3.46 2.46 -3.51
CA ARG A 81 2.61 2.66 -4.70
C ARG A 81 1.27 3.32 -4.35
N LEU A 82 0.69 2.93 -3.22
CA LEU A 82 -0.56 3.54 -2.76
C LEU A 82 -0.35 5.01 -2.36
N ILE A 83 0.75 5.32 -1.66
CA ILE A 83 1.11 6.70 -1.28
C ILE A 83 1.36 7.56 -2.53
N GLU A 84 2.16 7.08 -3.49
CA GLU A 84 2.41 7.81 -4.74
C GLU A 84 1.10 8.10 -5.47
N GLY A 85 0.21 7.11 -5.54
CA GLY A 85 -1.09 7.28 -6.16
C GLY A 85 -2.03 8.22 -5.38
N LEU A 86 -1.86 8.37 -4.06
CA LEU A 86 -2.57 9.36 -3.25
C LEU A 86 -2.00 10.77 -3.46
N VAL A 87 -0.67 10.89 -3.56
CA VAL A 87 0.02 12.17 -3.82
C VAL A 87 -0.30 12.70 -5.20
N ALA A 88 -0.24 11.85 -6.23
CA ALA A 88 -0.59 12.22 -7.60
C ALA A 88 -2.04 12.69 -7.76
N ARG A 89 -2.91 12.40 -6.78
CA ARG A 89 -4.32 12.80 -6.74
C ARG A 89 -4.60 13.95 -5.78
N GLY A 90 -3.57 14.51 -5.13
CA GLY A 90 -3.72 15.61 -4.17
C GLY A 90 -4.35 15.22 -2.84
N ALA A 91 -4.47 13.91 -2.52
CA ALA A 91 -5.02 13.46 -1.25
C ALA A 91 -3.96 13.47 -0.13
N LEU A 92 -2.69 13.25 -0.49
CA LEU A 92 -1.54 13.33 0.42
C LEU A 92 -0.49 14.27 -0.14
N GLU A 93 0.24 14.93 0.75
CA GLU A 93 1.45 15.68 0.43
C GLU A 93 2.63 15.08 1.20
N ARG A 94 3.75 14.86 0.50
CA ARG A 94 5.02 14.47 1.13
C ARG A 94 5.77 15.73 1.50
N LEU A 95 6.12 15.88 2.78
CA LEU A 95 6.93 17.00 3.22
C LEU A 95 8.42 16.67 2.98
N PRO A 96 9.16 17.51 2.23
CA PRO A 96 10.59 17.28 1.99
C PRO A 96 11.39 17.34 3.30
N ASN A 97 12.51 16.62 3.35
CA ASN A 97 13.48 16.59 4.45
C ASN A 97 12.99 16.02 5.79
N GLN A 98 11.85 15.31 5.83
CA GLN A 98 11.39 14.63 7.03
C GLN A 98 11.02 13.18 6.75
N ALA A 99 11.69 12.25 7.46
CA ALA A 99 11.27 10.86 7.46
C ALA A 99 9.86 10.76 8.04
N ARG A 100 8.93 10.13 7.31
CA ARG A 100 7.53 9.90 7.73
C ARG A 100 6.66 11.16 7.81
N ALA A 101 6.99 12.25 7.13
CA ALA A 101 6.13 13.42 7.11
C ALA A 101 5.13 13.37 5.95
N LEU A 102 3.98 12.74 6.20
CA LEU A 102 2.83 12.75 5.31
C LEU A 102 1.82 13.76 5.85
N ARG A 103 1.41 14.73 5.03
CA ARG A 103 0.28 15.61 5.33
C ARG A 103 -0.95 15.10 4.60
N VAL A 104 -2.04 14.92 5.34
CA VAL A 104 -3.36 14.66 4.74
C VAL A 104 -3.92 15.99 4.26
N VAL A 105 -4.04 16.16 2.95
CA VAL A 105 -4.44 17.44 2.33
C VAL A 105 -5.95 17.51 2.13
N ALA A 106 -6.56 16.39 1.72
CA ALA A 106 -7.99 16.32 1.51
C ALA A 106 -8.59 15.16 2.28
N THR A 107 -9.36 15.44 3.32
CA THR A 107 -10.53 14.62 3.62
C THR A 107 -11.43 14.80 2.41
N VAL A 108 -11.38 13.87 1.45
CA VAL A 108 -12.36 13.85 0.35
C VAL A 108 -13.70 13.49 0.97
N SER A 109 -14.30 14.49 1.62
CA SER A 109 -15.71 14.64 1.86
C SER A 109 -16.33 14.49 0.49
N ASN A 110 -17.10 13.43 0.36
CA ASN A 110 -17.94 13.25 -0.78
C ASN A 110 -18.92 14.44 -0.81
N GLY A 111 -18.79 15.38 -1.75
CA GLY A 111 -19.86 16.32 -2.16
C GLY A 111 -19.58 17.84 -2.15
N SER A 112 -19.84 18.45 -3.33
CA SER A 112 -20.38 19.81 -3.61
C SER A 112 -19.48 21.02 -3.29
N VAL A 113 -19.37 22.12 -4.05
CA VAL A 113 -20.23 22.93 -4.97
C VAL A 113 -19.23 23.76 -5.82
N GLU A 114 -19.31 23.90 -7.14
CA GLU A 114 -20.22 24.71 -7.99
C GLU A 114 -20.32 24.11 -9.41
#